data_AF-A0A1Q6K397-F1
#
_entry.id   AF-A0A1Q6K397-F1
#
_cell.length_a   1.000
_cell.length_b   1.000
_cell.length_c   1.000
_cell.angle_alpha   90.00
_cell.angle_beta   90.00
_cell.angle_gamma   90.00
#
_symmetry.space_group_name_H-M   'P 1'
#
loop_
_entity.id
_entity.type
_entity.pdbx_description
1 polymer ?
#
loop_
_entity_poly.entity_id
_entity_poly.type
_entity_poly.pdbx_seq_one_letter_code
_entity_poly.pdbx_strand_id
1 'polypeptide(L)'
;MGIISNLHDNIKARIEEKTSKIKEKREEAAKKRLAAKLKYMNDDELEEYIMLQIKKLQKGNKDTKKEAKTAVVTAIQSMDEPEKQLEVTAQIGDELTKSDKGQIIKSIDSTSALLDDNGIDIIKGLDKSQKIAIVERIISNQKIKTDKSSISDISDAIDKIYCLVNEANDFTLRKYIGTVQDKITTMKKSADIPETVKTQIRQTQLKLIKLAAKKVVCNYKNIGYSMRIREFIKASTPKGKDSQEMKDMFLEAVEVEGDKIGLKGAKNIIGDLLAKEEERYRRGEIKKIQRDAGAGVLEKIARLQGESDDDARS
;
A
#
# COMPACT_ATOMS: atom_id res chain seq x y z
N MET A 1 12.03 -15.77 -52.31
CA MET A 1 11.53 -16.39 -51.07
C MET A 1 11.20 -15.40 -49.95
N GLY A 2 11.88 -14.25 -49.80
CA GLY A 2 11.63 -13.31 -48.68
C GLY A 2 10.27 -12.60 -48.65
N ILE A 3 9.68 -12.25 -49.80
CA ILE A 3 8.39 -11.52 -49.87
C ILE A 3 7.20 -12.41 -49.45
N ILE A 4 7.24 -13.69 -49.82
CA ILE A 4 6.17 -14.67 -49.46
C ILE A 4 6.21 -15.00 -47.96
N SER A 5 7.41 -15.06 -47.36
CA SER A 5 7.56 -15.25 -45.90
C SER A 5 6.96 -14.10 -45.11
N ASN A 6 7.24 -12.85 -45.50
CA ASN A 6 6.68 -11.66 -44.84
C ASN A 6 5.16 -11.57 -44.94
N LEU A 7 4.59 -12.04 -46.07
CA LEU A 7 3.14 -12.10 -46.27
C LEU A 7 2.48 -13.16 -45.36
N HIS A 8 3.10 -14.33 -45.24
CA HIS A 8 2.63 -15.40 -44.36
C HIS A 8 2.63 -14.97 -42.88
N ASP A 9 3.71 -14.33 -42.42
CA ASP A 9 3.83 -13.87 -41.04
C ASP A 9 2.84 -12.75 -40.71
N ASN A 10 2.57 -11.83 -41.66
CA ASN A 10 1.57 -10.78 -41.50
C ASN A 10 0.14 -11.35 -41.45
N ILE A 11 -0.18 -12.33 -42.29
CA ILE A 11 -1.49 -13.02 -42.26
C ILE A 11 -1.66 -13.77 -40.95
N LYS A 12 -0.63 -14.49 -40.48
CA LYS A 12 -0.65 -15.20 -39.20
C LYS A 12 -0.89 -14.24 -38.03
N ALA A 13 -0.15 -13.13 -37.96
CA ALA A 13 -0.32 -12.12 -36.92
C ALA A 13 -1.74 -11.53 -36.91
N ARG A 14 -2.31 -11.22 -38.10
CA ARG A 14 -3.70 -10.74 -38.22
C ARG A 14 -4.75 -11.76 -37.79
N ILE A 15 -4.53 -13.05 -38.07
CA ILE A 15 -5.43 -14.13 -37.63
C ILE A 15 -5.35 -14.28 -36.10
N GLU A 16 -4.16 -14.27 -35.52
CA GLU A 16 -3.95 -14.34 -34.07
C GLU A 16 -4.58 -13.14 -33.34
N GLU A 17 -4.44 -11.94 -33.88
CA GLU A 17 -5.06 -10.72 -33.35
C GLU A 17 -6.60 -10.83 -33.38
N LYS A 18 -7.19 -11.21 -34.52
CA LYS A 18 -8.65 -11.37 -34.65
C LYS A 18 -9.19 -12.46 -33.73
N THR A 19 -8.47 -13.58 -33.62
CA THR A 19 -8.87 -14.70 -32.76
C THR A 19 -8.84 -14.29 -31.29
N SER A 20 -7.80 -13.54 -30.87
CA SER A 20 -7.69 -13.01 -29.51
C SER A 20 -8.84 -12.07 -29.17
N LYS A 21 -9.17 -11.13 -30.08
CA LYS A 21 -10.31 -10.20 -29.91
C LYS A 21 -11.66 -10.91 -29.79
N ILE A 22 -11.90 -11.99 -30.55
CA ILE A 22 -13.14 -12.78 -30.45
C ILE A 22 -13.21 -13.50 -29.10
N LYS A 23 -12.10 -14.06 -28.65
CA LYS A 23 -12.01 -14.75 -27.36
C LYS A 23 -12.29 -13.78 -26.20
N GLU A 24 -11.68 -12.59 -26.22
CA GLU A 24 -11.92 -11.55 -25.22
C GLU A 24 -13.39 -11.13 -25.14
N LYS A 25 -14.04 -10.86 -26.28
CA LYS A 25 -15.48 -10.51 -26.32
C LYS A 25 -16.37 -11.61 -25.74
N ARG A 26 -16.05 -12.88 -26.00
CA ARG A 26 -16.80 -14.02 -25.44
C ARG A 26 -16.60 -14.13 -23.93
N GLU A 27 -15.37 -13.98 -23.45
CA GLU A 27 -15.07 -13.99 -22.01
C GLU A 27 -15.75 -12.83 -21.28
N GLU A 28 -15.77 -11.63 -21.87
CA GLU A 28 -16.48 -10.46 -21.30
C GLU A 28 -17.99 -10.68 -21.25
N ALA A 29 -18.59 -11.22 -22.32
CA ALA A 29 -20.02 -11.54 -22.34
C ALA A 29 -20.39 -12.61 -21.30
N ALA A 30 -19.54 -13.61 -21.10
CA ALA A 30 -19.73 -14.63 -20.07
C ALA A 30 -19.67 -14.01 -18.66
N LYS A 31 -18.70 -13.13 -18.40
CA LYS A 31 -18.59 -12.39 -17.13
C LYS A 31 -19.82 -11.53 -16.86
N LYS A 32 -20.33 -10.80 -17.86
CA LYS A 32 -21.56 -9.98 -17.71
C LYS A 32 -22.78 -10.83 -17.39
N ARG A 33 -22.95 -11.98 -18.07
CA ARG A 33 -24.04 -12.92 -17.78
C ARG A 33 -23.95 -13.51 -16.39
N LEU A 34 -22.73 -13.86 -15.96
CA LEU A 34 -22.48 -14.36 -14.62
C LEU A 34 -22.81 -13.29 -13.57
N ALA A 35 -22.30 -12.07 -13.71
CA ALA A 35 -22.62 -10.97 -12.80
C ALA A 35 -24.12 -10.70 -12.71
N ALA A 36 -24.84 -10.73 -13.85
CA ALA A 36 -26.29 -10.58 -13.86
C ALA A 36 -27.02 -11.72 -13.14
N LYS A 37 -26.50 -12.95 -13.21
CA LYS A 37 -27.05 -14.10 -12.48
C LYS A 37 -26.83 -13.97 -10.97
N LEU A 38 -25.64 -13.52 -10.57
CA LEU A 38 -25.25 -13.42 -9.17
C LEU A 38 -25.89 -12.23 -8.46
N LYS A 39 -26.24 -11.16 -9.20
CA LYS A 39 -26.86 -9.94 -8.67
C LYS A 39 -28.14 -10.16 -7.83
N TYR A 40 -28.88 -11.23 -8.10
CA TYR A 40 -30.14 -11.52 -7.42
C TYR A 40 -29.99 -12.51 -6.25
N MET A 41 -28.76 -12.97 -6.00
CA MET A 41 -28.45 -13.87 -4.88
C MET A 41 -28.07 -13.04 -3.66
N ASN A 42 -28.55 -13.44 -2.48
CA ASN A 42 -28.05 -12.88 -1.22
C ASN A 42 -26.69 -13.49 -0.84
N ASP A 43 -26.05 -12.95 0.20
CA ASP A 43 -24.71 -13.39 0.63
C ASP A 43 -24.64 -14.89 0.99
N ASP A 44 -25.67 -15.46 1.61
CA ASP A 44 -25.72 -16.88 1.98
C ASP A 44 -25.82 -17.77 0.73
N GLU A 45 -26.66 -17.38 -0.24
CA GLU A 45 -26.79 -18.04 -1.54
C GLU A 45 -25.50 -17.93 -2.36
N LEU A 46 -24.82 -16.79 -2.29
CA LEU A 46 -23.52 -16.56 -2.93
C LEU A 46 -22.46 -17.44 -2.29
N GLU A 47 -22.45 -17.61 -0.97
CA GLU A 47 -21.51 -18.49 -0.26
C GLU A 47 -21.71 -19.95 -0.67
N GLU A 48 -22.95 -20.44 -0.71
CA GLU A 48 -23.25 -21.80 -1.19
C GLU A 48 -22.79 -21.99 -2.65
N TYR A 49 -23.07 -21.00 -3.50
CA TYR A 49 -22.60 -20.99 -4.89
C TYR A 49 -21.07 -21.05 -4.97
N ILE A 50 -20.35 -20.26 -4.18
CA ILE A 50 -18.89 -20.24 -4.11
C ILE A 50 -18.36 -21.62 -3.72
N MET A 51 -18.92 -22.24 -2.69
CA MET A 51 -18.53 -23.58 -2.24
C MET A 51 -18.71 -24.64 -3.33
N LEU A 52 -19.79 -24.56 -4.10
CA LEU A 52 -20.00 -25.44 -5.26
C LEU A 52 -18.95 -25.23 -6.36
N GLN A 53 -18.53 -23.99 -6.63
CA GLN A 53 -17.49 -23.72 -7.61
C GLN A 53 -16.09 -24.12 -7.11
N ILE A 54 -15.79 -23.98 -5.82
CA ILE A 54 -14.54 -24.46 -5.22
C ILE A 54 -14.41 -25.99 -5.39
N LYS A 55 -15.48 -26.75 -5.18
CA LYS A 55 -15.48 -28.20 -5.46
C LYS A 55 -15.11 -28.51 -6.91
N LYS A 56 -15.53 -27.67 -7.87
CA LYS A 56 -15.12 -27.79 -9.29
C LYS A 56 -13.66 -27.40 -9.51
N LEU A 57 -13.13 -26.42 -8.78
CA LEU A 57 -11.70 -26.08 -8.81
C LEU A 57 -10.82 -27.25 -8.38
N GLN A 58 -11.28 -28.02 -7.41
CA GLN A 58 -10.55 -29.19 -6.91
C GLN A 58 -10.60 -30.36 -7.91
N LYS A 59 -11.77 -30.65 -8.50
CA LYS A 59 -12.01 -31.87 -9.30
C LYS A 59 -12.03 -31.69 -10.84
N GLY A 60 -12.00 -30.46 -11.35
CA GLY A 60 -12.17 -30.14 -12.76
C GLY A 60 -10.93 -30.32 -13.64
N ASN A 61 -11.12 -30.31 -14.96
CA ASN A 61 -10.05 -30.18 -15.95
C ASN A 61 -9.60 -28.70 -16.09
N LYS A 62 -8.56 -28.43 -16.89
CA LYS A 62 -7.96 -27.08 -17.02
C LYS A 62 -8.98 -25.98 -17.36
N ASP A 63 -9.89 -26.23 -18.30
CA ASP A 63 -10.85 -25.23 -18.76
C ASP A 63 -11.97 -25.00 -17.74
N THR A 64 -12.52 -26.08 -17.17
CA THR A 64 -13.53 -25.99 -16.10
C THR A 64 -12.99 -25.31 -14.83
N LYS A 65 -11.69 -25.51 -14.51
CA LYS A 65 -11.04 -24.76 -13.41
C LYS A 65 -10.96 -23.27 -13.72
N LYS A 66 -10.64 -22.87 -14.94
CA LYS A 66 -10.59 -21.44 -15.33
C LYS A 66 -11.96 -20.76 -15.17
N GLU A 67 -13.03 -21.44 -15.59
CA GLU A 67 -14.40 -20.95 -15.47
C GLU A 67 -14.85 -20.87 -14.01
N ALA A 68 -14.65 -21.95 -13.24
CA ALA A 68 -14.99 -21.99 -11.82
C ALA A 68 -14.24 -20.90 -11.03
N LYS A 69 -12.98 -20.62 -11.37
CA LYS A 69 -12.20 -19.56 -10.75
C LYS A 69 -12.79 -18.18 -10.98
N THR A 70 -13.17 -17.91 -12.23
CA THR A 70 -13.86 -16.66 -12.59
C THR A 70 -15.19 -16.56 -11.86
N ALA A 71 -15.90 -17.68 -11.70
CA ALA A 71 -17.16 -17.74 -10.97
C ALA A 71 -17.00 -17.41 -9.49
N VAL A 72 -16.01 -18.00 -8.81
CA VAL A 72 -15.69 -17.72 -7.40
C VAL A 72 -15.37 -16.25 -7.21
N VAL A 73 -14.43 -15.69 -8.00
CA VAL A 73 -14.02 -14.29 -7.87
C VAL A 73 -15.22 -13.35 -8.07
N THR A 74 -16.03 -13.57 -9.12
CA THR A 74 -17.18 -12.71 -9.40
C THR A 74 -18.24 -12.81 -8.31
N ALA A 75 -18.48 -14.00 -7.75
CA ALA A 75 -19.43 -14.19 -6.66
C ALA A 75 -18.99 -13.49 -5.38
N ILE A 76 -17.74 -13.63 -4.97
CA ILE A 76 -17.21 -12.90 -3.83
C ILE A 76 -17.36 -11.39 -4.05
N GLN A 77 -16.97 -10.88 -5.23
CA GLN A 77 -17.12 -9.46 -5.56
C GLN A 77 -18.56 -8.96 -5.63
N SER A 78 -19.54 -9.86 -5.73
CA SER A 78 -20.97 -9.51 -5.76
C SER A 78 -21.62 -9.54 -4.39
N MET A 79 -20.94 -10.03 -3.35
CA MET A 79 -21.43 -9.97 -1.98
C MET A 79 -21.55 -8.53 -1.49
N ASP A 80 -22.58 -8.26 -0.69
CA ASP A 80 -22.87 -6.92 -0.19
C ASP A 80 -21.96 -6.53 0.98
N GLU A 81 -21.68 -7.48 1.88
CA GLU A 81 -20.88 -7.24 3.08
C GLU A 81 -19.36 -7.43 2.82
N PRO A 82 -18.54 -6.36 2.93
CA PRO A 82 -17.10 -6.47 2.68
C PRO A 82 -16.38 -7.34 3.70
N GLU A 83 -16.87 -7.43 4.94
CA GLU A 83 -16.33 -8.33 5.95
C GLU A 83 -16.53 -9.81 5.55
N LYS A 84 -17.71 -10.17 5.02
CA LYS A 84 -17.97 -11.52 4.47
C LYS A 84 -17.12 -11.81 3.23
N GLN A 85 -16.93 -10.82 2.35
CA GLN A 85 -16.02 -10.95 1.21
C GLN A 85 -14.61 -11.36 1.66
N LEU A 86 -14.10 -10.73 2.72
CA LEU A 86 -12.79 -11.03 3.28
C LEU A 86 -12.74 -12.38 3.97
N GLU A 87 -13.75 -12.71 4.77
CA GLU A 87 -13.85 -13.99 5.46
C GLU A 87 -13.82 -15.17 4.47
N VAL A 88 -14.72 -15.16 3.48
CA VAL A 88 -14.78 -16.21 2.46
C VAL A 88 -13.48 -16.28 1.67
N THR A 89 -12.89 -15.13 1.31
CA THR A 89 -11.60 -15.11 0.60
C THR A 89 -10.46 -15.69 1.43
N ALA A 90 -10.45 -15.45 2.75
CA ALA A 90 -9.43 -15.96 3.66
C ALA A 90 -9.53 -17.49 3.83
N GLN A 91 -10.75 -18.03 3.84
CA GLN A 91 -11.00 -19.46 3.96
C GLN A 91 -10.60 -20.26 2.70
N ILE A 92 -10.52 -19.61 1.53
CA ILE A 92 -10.12 -20.27 0.29
C ILE A 92 -8.59 -20.39 0.23
N GLY A 93 -8.09 -21.62 0.09
CA GLY A 93 -6.67 -21.94 0.03
C GLY A 93 -6.01 -21.57 -1.30
N ASP A 94 -5.23 -22.51 -1.85
CA ASP A 94 -4.48 -22.34 -3.09
C ASP A 94 -5.36 -22.42 -4.36
N GLU A 95 -6.66 -22.70 -4.20
CA GLU A 95 -7.63 -22.63 -5.29
C GLU A 95 -7.72 -21.22 -5.90
N LEU A 96 -7.48 -20.18 -5.09
CA LEU A 96 -7.30 -18.81 -5.55
C LEU A 96 -5.82 -18.41 -5.46
N THR A 97 -5.28 -17.94 -6.58
CA THR A 97 -3.93 -17.39 -6.62
C THR A 97 -3.91 -16.01 -5.98
N LYS A 98 -2.71 -15.54 -5.65
CA LYS A 98 -2.48 -14.18 -5.13
C LYS A 98 -3.08 -13.10 -6.04
N SER A 99 -3.02 -13.33 -7.37
CA SER A 99 -3.63 -12.42 -8.33
C SER A 99 -5.14 -12.30 -8.13
N ASP A 100 -5.86 -13.40 -7.89
CA ASP A 100 -7.32 -13.38 -7.73
C ASP A 100 -7.71 -12.77 -6.39
N LYS A 101 -7.03 -13.18 -5.30
CA LYS A 101 -7.21 -12.56 -3.98
C LYS A 101 -6.96 -11.05 -4.07
N GLY A 102 -5.94 -10.63 -4.81
CA GLY A 102 -5.67 -9.23 -5.08
C GLY A 102 -6.72 -8.52 -5.94
N GLN A 103 -7.46 -9.22 -6.82
CA GLN A 103 -8.59 -8.63 -7.55
C GLN A 103 -9.79 -8.40 -6.63
N ILE A 104 -10.08 -9.35 -5.73
CA ILE A 104 -11.14 -9.24 -4.73
C ILE A 104 -10.85 -8.07 -3.78
N ILE A 105 -9.66 -8.01 -3.19
CA ILE A 105 -9.29 -6.93 -2.26
C ILE A 105 -9.37 -5.54 -2.93
N LYS A 106 -9.05 -5.46 -4.23
CA LYS A 106 -9.13 -4.20 -4.97
C LYS A 106 -10.55 -3.67 -5.11
N SER A 107 -11.57 -4.54 -5.22
CA SER A 107 -12.97 -4.09 -5.32
C SER A 107 -13.59 -3.69 -3.98
N ILE A 108 -12.93 -4.00 -2.86
CA ILE A 108 -13.40 -3.58 -1.53
C ILE A 108 -13.01 -2.12 -1.29
N ASP A 109 -14.01 -1.25 -1.16
CA ASP A 109 -13.82 0.17 -0.86
C ASP A 109 -13.76 0.47 0.65
N SER A 110 -14.34 -0.42 1.48
CA SER A 110 -14.38 -0.30 2.93
C SER A 110 -12.98 -0.40 3.54
N THR A 111 -12.42 0.75 3.92
CA THR A 111 -11.09 0.80 4.56
C THR A 111 -11.12 0.21 5.98
N SER A 112 -12.28 0.18 6.65
CA SER A 112 -12.41 -0.47 7.96
C SER A 112 -12.32 -1.98 7.84
N ALA A 113 -13.02 -2.58 6.86
CA ALA A 113 -12.93 -4.01 6.56
C ALA A 113 -11.50 -4.40 6.18
N LEU A 114 -10.85 -3.65 5.27
CA LEU A 114 -9.45 -3.95 4.89
C LEU A 114 -8.42 -3.86 6.03
N LEU A 115 -8.78 -3.22 7.15
CA LEU A 115 -7.93 -3.11 8.33
C LEU A 115 -8.37 -4.06 9.46
N ASP A 116 -9.30 -4.98 9.21
CA ASP A 116 -9.53 -6.14 10.08
C ASP A 116 -8.44 -7.21 9.88
N ASP A 117 -8.48 -8.25 10.70
CA ASP A 117 -7.46 -9.31 10.69
C ASP A 117 -7.44 -10.07 9.35
N ASN A 118 -8.62 -10.39 8.79
CA ASN A 118 -8.75 -11.09 7.50
C ASN A 118 -8.18 -10.25 6.35
N GLY A 119 -8.53 -8.97 6.29
CA GLY A 119 -8.04 -8.00 5.32
C GLY A 119 -6.53 -7.85 5.40
N ILE A 120 -5.98 -7.66 6.60
CA ILE A 120 -4.54 -7.55 6.81
C ILE A 120 -3.81 -8.82 6.36
N ASP A 121 -4.32 -9.99 6.71
CA ASP A 121 -3.65 -11.26 6.40
C ASP A 121 -3.69 -11.59 4.91
N ILE A 122 -4.82 -11.33 4.23
CA ILE A 122 -4.89 -11.44 2.78
C ILE A 122 -3.89 -10.47 2.13
N ILE A 123 -3.87 -9.20 2.56
CA ILE A 123 -2.95 -8.18 2.02
C ILE A 123 -1.48 -8.62 2.18
N LYS A 124 -1.09 -9.15 3.34
CA LYS A 124 0.28 -9.64 3.59
C LYS A 124 0.68 -10.76 2.61
N GLY A 125 -0.26 -11.62 2.23
CA GLY A 125 -0.05 -12.73 1.30
C GLY A 125 0.07 -12.33 -0.18
N LEU A 126 -0.33 -11.11 -0.55
CA LEU A 126 -0.30 -10.62 -1.94
C LEU A 126 1.12 -10.37 -2.45
N ASP A 127 1.24 -10.29 -3.78
CA ASP A 127 2.48 -9.88 -4.43
C ASP A 127 2.81 -8.41 -4.13
N LYS A 128 4.11 -8.10 -4.10
CA LYS A 128 4.64 -6.80 -3.65
C LYS A 128 3.98 -5.60 -4.35
N SER A 129 3.78 -5.66 -5.67
CA SER A 129 3.18 -4.57 -6.45
C SER A 129 1.70 -4.35 -6.11
N GLN A 130 0.93 -5.42 -5.91
CA GLN A 130 -0.48 -5.33 -5.51
C GLN A 130 -0.62 -4.77 -4.11
N LYS A 131 0.22 -5.26 -3.20
CA LYS A 131 0.25 -4.86 -1.80
C LYS A 131 0.49 -3.36 -1.63
N ILE A 132 1.50 -2.81 -2.32
CA ILE A 132 1.83 -1.38 -2.25
C ILE A 132 0.62 -0.52 -2.64
N ALA A 133 -0.03 -0.81 -3.77
CA ALA A 133 -1.17 -0.03 -4.24
C ALA A 133 -2.35 -0.04 -3.24
N ILE A 134 -2.63 -1.19 -2.64
CA ILE A 134 -3.71 -1.35 -1.66
C ILE A 134 -3.37 -0.60 -0.36
N VAL A 135 -2.14 -0.74 0.15
CA VAL A 135 -1.68 -0.07 1.36
C VAL A 135 -1.67 1.46 1.18
N GLU A 136 -1.25 1.95 0.01
CA GLU A 136 -1.29 3.39 -0.32
C GLU A 136 -2.73 3.94 -0.31
N ARG A 137 -3.69 3.19 -0.87
CA ARG A 137 -5.12 3.55 -0.82
C ARG A 137 -5.63 3.61 0.61
N ILE A 138 -5.34 2.58 1.41
CA ILE A 138 -5.77 2.49 2.82
C ILE A 138 -5.26 3.69 3.63
N ILE A 139 -3.95 3.97 3.57
CA ILE A 139 -3.33 5.06 4.33
C ILE A 139 -3.87 6.42 3.87
N SER A 140 -4.08 6.60 2.56
CA SER A 140 -4.64 7.85 2.02
C SER A 140 -6.07 8.09 2.52
N ASN A 141 -6.90 7.07 2.55
CA ASN A 141 -8.27 7.15 3.06
C ASN A 141 -8.31 7.40 4.58
N GLN A 142 -7.45 6.73 5.35
CA GLN A 142 -7.35 6.96 6.80
C GLN A 142 -6.92 8.39 7.12
N LYS A 143 -6.02 8.97 6.30
CA LYS A 143 -5.65 10.38 6.42
C LYS A 143 -6.87 11.32 6.29
N ILE A 144 -7.76 11.05 5.33
CA ILE A 144 -8.97 11.88 5.12
C ILE A 144 -9.95 11.75 6.29
N LYS A 145 -10.08 10.54 6.85
CA LYS A 145 -11.00 10.29 7.99
C LYS A 145 -10.53 10.92 9.30
N THR A 146 -9.21 11.08 9.48
CA THR A 146 -8.58 11.59 10.71
C THR A 146 -9.20 12.89 11.22
N ASP A 147 -9.65 13.78 10.33
CA ASP A 147 -10.21 15.07 10.72
C ASP A 147 -11.50 14.97 11.54
N LYS A 148 -12.30 13.91 11.34
CA LYS A 148 -13.58 13.69 12.02
C LYS A 148 -13.50 12.64 13.14
N SER A 149 -12.37 11.97 13.28
CA SER A 149 -12.18 10.87 14.22
C SER A 149 -11.97 11.32 15.66
N SER A 150 -12.45 10.50 16.59
CA SER A 150 -12.11 10.62 18.02
C SER A 150 -10.67 10.16 18.28
N ILE A 151 -10.13 10.41 19.47
CA ILE A 151 -8.77 9.98 19.82
C ILE A 151 -8.65 8.45 19.89
N SER A 152 -9.72 7.74 20.27
CA SER A 152 -9.76 6.27 20.28
C SER A 152 -9.72 5.73 18.85
N ASP A 153 -10.55 6.26 17.94
CA ASP A 153 -10.57 5.82 16.54
C ASP A 153 -9.20 6.02 15.86
N ILE A 154 -8.54 7.14 16.18
CA ILE A 154 -7.18 7.43 15.70
C ILE A 154 -6.18 6.40 16.26
N SER A 155 -6.28 6.09 17.56
CA SER A 155 -5.41 5.11 18.22
C SER A 155 -5.53 3.73 17.58
N ASP A 156 -6.74 3.27 17.31
CA ASP A 156 -7.02 1.97 16.70
C ASP A 156 -6.54 1.93 15.24
N ALA A 157 -6.74 3.03 14.50
CA ALA A 157 -6.24 3.15 13.13
C ALA A 157 -4.70 3.08 13.07
N ILE A 158 -3.99 3.69 14.03
CA ILE A 158 -2.53 3.60 14.12
C ILE A 158 -2.09 2.16 14.35
N ASP A 159 -2.74 1.42 15.26
CA ASP A 159 -2.40 0.02 15.54
C ASP A 159 -2.60 -0.86 14.30
N LYS A 160 -3.70 -0.65 13.56
CA LYS A 160 -3.96 -1.39 12.32
C LYS A 160 -2.96 -1.03 11.21
N ILE A 161 -2.64 0.26 11.03
CA ILE A 161 -1.63 0.71 10.04
C ILE A 161 -0.23 0.22 10.42
N TYR A 162 0.06 0.04 11.71
CA TYR A 162 1.34 -0.49 12.19
C TYR A 162 1.67 -1.87 11.60
N CYS A 163 0.66 -2.70 11.29
CA CYS A 163 0.84 -3.98 10.59
C CYS A 163 1.23 -3.84 9.11
N LEU A 164 1.03 -2.68 8.49
CA LEU A 164 1.25 -2.41 7.06
C LEU A 164 2.45 -1.49 6.77
N VAL A 165 3.18 -1.06 7.81
CA VAL A 165 4.28 -0.09 7.72
C VAL A 165 5.37 -0.49 6.74
N ASN A 166 5.69 -1.77 6.68
CA ASN A 166 6.81 -2.27 5.87
C ASN A 166 6.55 -2.02 4.38
N GLU A 167 5.28 -2.08 3.98
CA GLU A 167 4.87 -1.99 2.57
C GLU A 167 4.29 -0.63 2.19
N ALA A 168 4.09 0.23 3.19
CA ALA A 168 3.72 1.61 2.99
C ALA A 168 4.83 2.41 2.28
N ASN A 169 4.43 3.28 1.35
CA ASN A 169 5.32 4.27 0.77
C ASN A 169 5.71 5.33 1.82
N ASP A 170 7.01 5.66 1.88
CA ASP A 170 7.56 6.66 2.82
C ASP A 170 6.81 7.99 2.79
N PHE A 171 6.51 8.50 1.60
CA PHE A 171 5.84 9.78 1.43
C PHE A 171 4.41 9.77 1.96
N THR A 172 3.65 8.73 1.63
CA THR A 172 2.25 8.56 2.03
C THR A 172 2.15 8.35 3.54
N LEU A 173 2.97 7.47 4.10
CA LEU A 173 3.00 7.20 5.54
C LEU A 173 3.42 8.44 6.33
N ARG A 174 4.46 9.17 5.89
CA ARG A 174 4.89 10.41 6.54
C ARG A 174 3.81 11.47 6.53
N LYS A 175 3.09 11.63 5.41
CA LYS A 175 1.95 12.57 5.32
C LYS A 175 0.84 12.19 6.30
N TYR A 176 0.49 10.91 6.38
CA TYR A 176 -0.49 10.41 7.35
C TYR A 176 -0.06 10.73 8.79
N ILE A 177 1.19 10.40 9.14
CA ILE A 177 1.76 10.68 10.46
C ILE A 177 1.65 12.17 10.81
N GLY A 178 2.05 13.06 9.88
CA GLY A 178 1.96 14.50 10.09
C GLY A 178 0.52 14.99 10.30
N THR A 179 -0.45 14.48 9.51
CA THR A 179 -1.87 14.83 9.67
C THR A 179 -2.40 14.39 11.03
N VAL A 180 -2.11 13.15 11.45
CA VAL A 180 -2.51 12.64 12.77
C VAL A 180 -1.89 13.48 13.89
N GLN A 181 -0.61 13.84 13.76
CA GLN A 181 0.08 14.65 14.76
C GLN A 181 -0.50 16.06 14.88
N ASP A 182 -0.84 16.69 13.76
CA ASP A 182 -1.52 17.99 13.73
C ASP A 182 -2.91 17.91 14.40
N LYS A 183 -3.66 16.83 14.14
CA LYS A 183 -4.96 16.59 14.79
C LYS A 183 -4.81 16.41 16.30
N ILE A 184 -3.87 15.58 16.74
CA ILE A 184 -3.61 15.37 18.18
C ILE A 184 -3.21 16.68 18.86
N THR A 185 -2.36 17.47 18.21
CA THR A 185 -1.94 18.78 18.74
C THR A 185 -3.11 19.74 18.87
N THR A 186 -4.04 19.72 17.92
CA THR A 186 -5.27 20.52 17.95
C THR A 186 -6.19 20.08 19.09
N MET A 187 -6.40 18.76 19.27
CA MET A 187 -7.17 18.22 20.38
C MET A 187 -6.60 18.66 21.74
N LYS A 188 -5.27 18.64 21.89
CA LYS A 188 -4.56 19.03 23.14
C LYS A 188 -4.69 20.51 23.50
N LYS A 189 -5.00 21.39 22.55
CA LYS A 189 -5.17 22.85 22.78
C LYS A 189 -6.57 23.21 23.30
N SER A 190 -7.52 22.28 23.28
CA SER A 190 -8.83 22.52 23.89
C SER A 190 -8.65 22.77 25.40
N ALA A 191 -9.29 23.80 25.93
CA ALA A 191 -9.04 24.28 27.30
C ALA A 191 -9.59 23.35 28.39
N ASP A 192 -10.51 22.44 28.04
CA ASP A 192 -11.29 21.66 29.00
C ASP A 192 -11.35 20.17 28.62
N ILE A 193 -10.17 19.52 28.64
CA ILE A 193 -10.03 18.12 28.25
C ILE A 193 -9.99 17.25 29.52
N PRO A 194 -10.84 16.22 29.64
CA PRO A 194 -10.75 15.24 30.73
C PRO A 194 -9.36 14.60 30.83
N GLU A 195 -8.86 14.33 32.04
CA GLU A 195 -7.52 13.74 32.24
C GLU A 195 -7.39 12.35 31.59
N THR A 196 -8.49 11.60 31.51
CA THR A 196 -8.58 10.34 30.77
C THR A 196 -8.25 10.53 29.29
N VAL A 197 -8.83 11.55 28.66
CA VAL A 197 -8.57 11.91 27.26
C VAL A 197 -7.15 12.46 27.07
N LYS A 198 -6.60 13.22 28.04
CA LYS A 198 -5.17 13.63 27.98
C LYS A 198 -4.23 12.44 28.02
N THR A 199 -4.55 11.42 28.82
CA THR A 199 -3.79 10.18 28.89
C THR A 199 -3.85 9.41 27.58
N GLN A 200 -5.04 9.27 26.99
CA GLN A 200 -5.21 8.68 25.65
C GLN A 200 -4.41 9.45 24.59
N ILE A 201 -4.45 10.79 24.61
CA ILE A 201 -3.64 11.63 23.72
C ILE A 201 -2.14 11.30 23.84
N ARG A 202 -1.60 11.25 25.07
CA ARG A 202 -0.18 10.91 25.31
C ARG A 202 0.17 9.51 24.78
N GLN A 203 -0.70 8.53 25.01
CA GLN A 203 -0.50 7.16 24.54
C GLN A 203 -0.55 7.07 23.01
N THR A 204 -1.52 7.74 22.37
CA THR A 204 -1.63 7.80 20.91
C THR A 204 -0.44 8.50 20.27
N GLN A 205 0.12 9.55 20.89
CA GLN A 205 1.38 10.18 20.44
C GLN A 205 2.54 9.19 20.48
N LEU A 206 2.66 8.40 21.54
CA LEU A 206 3.71 7.39 21.65
C LEU A 206 3.56 6.29 20.58
N LYS A 207 2.32 5.85 20.30
CA LYS A 207 2.04 4.93 19.19
C LYS A 207 2.47 5.50 17.84
N LEU A 208 2.22 6.80 17.61
CA LEU A 208 2.61 7.48 16.38
C LEU A 208 4.14 7.57 16.22
N ILE A 209 4.87 7.83 17.30
CA ILE A 209 6.34 7.80 17.32
C ILE A 209 6.84 6.39 17.01
N LYS A 210 6.27 5.35 17.64
CA LYS A 210 6.62 3.94 17.35
C LYS A 210 6.34 3.56 15.91
N LEU A 211 5.25 4.03 15.31
CA LEU A 211 4.92 3.82 13.90
C LEU A 211 6.01 4.40 12.97
N ALA A 212 6.44 5.64 13.25
CA ALA A 212 7.50 6.30 12.49
C ALA A 212 8.87 5.62 12.69
N ALA A 213 9.19 5.24 13.93
CA ALA A 213 10.42 4.53 14.28
C ALA A 213 10.51 3.17 13.57
N LYS A 214 9.43 2.38 13.58
CA LYS A 214 9.35 1.13 12.83
C LYS A 214 9.67 1.33 11.36
N LYS A 215 9.12 2.38 10.73
CA LYS A 215 9.41 2.64 9.32
C LYS A 215 10.89 2.92 9.08
N VAL A 216 11.51 3.73 9.92
CA VAL A 216 12.94 4.05 9.82
C VAL A 216 13.79 2.79 9.97
N VAL A 217 13.51 1.96 10.98
CA VAL A 217 14.21 0.70 11.22
C VAL A 217 14.06 -0.27 10.05
N CYS A 218 12.86 -0.41 9.50
CA CYS A 218 12.62 -1.28 8.35
C CYS A 218 13.29 -0.76 7.07
N ASN A 219 13.37 0.56 6.89
CA ASN A 219 14.05 1.15 5.75
C ASN A 219 15.58 0.97 5.86
N TYR A 220 16.15 1.06 7.07
CA TYR A 220 17.57 0.79 7.30
C TYR A 220 17.99 -0.60 6.82
N LYS A 221 17.18 -1.63 7.12
CA LYS A 221 17.47 -3.01 6.69
C LYS A 221 17.48 -3.18 5.16
N ASN A 222 16.78 -2.31 4.44
CA ASN A 222 16.55 -2.46 3.00
C ASN A 222 17.34 -1.48 2.13
N ILE A 223 17.82 -0.35 2.67
CA ILE A 223 18.49 0.72 1.91
C ILE A 223 19.57 1.38 2.78
N GLY A 224 20.83 1.34 2.31
CA GLY A 224 21.87 2.24 2.79
C GLY A 224 21.69 3.67 2.25
N TYR A 225 21.92 4.68 3.10
CA TYR A 225 21.99 6.13 2.80
C TYR A 225 20.97 6.72 1.80
N SER A 226 19.68 6.72 2.18
CA SER A 226 18.73 7.77 1.77
C SER A 226 17.55 7.87 2.76
N MET A 227 17.77 7.61 4.04
CA MET A 227 16.69 7.60 5.02
C MET A 227 16.27 9.03 5.37
N ARG A 228 14.98 9.29 5.28
CA ARG A 228 14.31 10.54 5.67
C ARG A 228 14.07 10.58 7.19
N ILE A 229 15.08 10.24 7.99
CA ILE A 229 14.95 10.06 9.45
C ILE A 229 14.46 11.36 10.07
N ARG A 230 15.13 12.46 9.72
CA ARG A 230 14.75 13.82 10.17
C ARG A 230 13.29 14.17 9.83
N GLU A 231 12.80 13.75 8.67
CA GLU A 231 11.43 14.05 8.25
C GLU A 231 10.38 13.18 8.97
N PHE A 232 10.71 11.94 9.31
CA PHE A 232 9.85 11.07 10.14
C PHE A 232 9.80 11.54 11.59
N ILE A 233 10.92 11.99 12.15
CA ILE A 233 10.96 12.67 13.45
C ILE A 233 10.03 13.88 13.40
N LYS A 234 10.25 14.81 12.47
CA LYS A 234 9.42 16.02 12.34
C LYS A 234 7.94 15.74 12.19
N ALA A 235 7.57 14.73 11.40
CA ALA A 235 6.17 14.38 11.18
C ALA A 235 5.51 13.82 12.45
N SER A 236 6.23 13.03 13.25
CA SER A 236 5.70 12.39 14.47
C SER A 236 5.77 13.28 15.72
N THR A 237 6.49 14.41 15.65
CA THR A 237 6.65 15.34 16.77
C THR A 237 5.73 16.57 16.67
N PRO A 238 5.24 17.15 17.78
CA PRO A 238 4.48 18.40 17.74
C PRO A 238 5.31 19.56 17.17
N LYS A 239 4.70 20.41 16.34
CA LYS A 239 5.34 21.62 15.80
C LYS A 239 5.86 22.52 16.93
N GLY A 240 7.08 23.02 16.78
CA GLY A 240 7.75 23.86 17.79
C GLY A 240 8.40 23.09 18.94
N LYS A 241 8.31 21.76 18.96
CA LYS A 241 8.99 20.87 19.92
C LYS A 241 10.02 19.95 19.25
N ASP A 242 10.81 20.48 18.31
CA ASP A 242 11.96 19.76 17.72
C ASP A 242 13.13 19.82 18.72
N SER A 243 12.88 19.35 19.95
CA SER A 243 13.83 19.35 21.07
C SER A 243 14.66 18.08 21.06
N GLN A 244 15.84 18.14 21.70
CA GLN A 244 16.68 16.97 21.91
C GLN A 244 15.90 15.83 22.59
N GLU A 245 15.02 16.16 23.55
CA GLU A 245 14.14 15.19 24.21
C GLU A 245 13.26 14.37 23.24
N MET A 246 12.71 15.00 22.20
CA MET A 246 11.88 14.29 21.22
C MET A 246 12.72 13.40 20.31
N LYS A 247 13.95 13.81 19.99
CA LYS A 247 14.90 12.96 19.27
C LYS A 247 15.28 11.75 20.10
N ASP A 248 15.58 11.96 21.38
CA ASP A 248 15.95 10.88 22.30
C ASP A 248 14.79 9.89 22.45
N MET A 249 13.55 10.38 22.63
CA MET A 249 12.36 9.54 22.68
C MET A 249 12.12 8.75 21.38
N PHE A 250 12.36 9.38 20.22
CA PHE A 250 12.27 8.68 18.93
C PHE A 250 13.34 7.58 18.83
N LEU A 251 14.57 7.87 19.25
CA LEU A 251 15.66 6.91 19.22
C LEU A 251 15.47 5.75 20.22
N GLU A 252 14.85 6.00 21.38
CA GLU A 252 14.36 4.95 22.29
C GLU A 252 13.35 4.04 21.59
N ALA A 253 12.38 4.62 20.88
CA ALA A 253 11.41 3.84 20.11
C ALA A 253 12.08 3.05 18.96
N VAL A 254 13.12 3.61 18.34
CA VAL A 254 13.94 2.92 17.34
C VAL A 254 14.65 1.70 17.93
N GLU A 255 15.19 1.78 19.15
CA GLU A 255 15.80 0.60 19.82
C GLU A 255 14.77 -0.52 19.96
N VAL A 256 13.58 -0.20 20.51
CA VAL A 256 12.50 -1.16 20.71
C VAL A 256 12.06 -1.80 19.38
N GLU A 257 11.94 -1.01 18.31
CA GLU A 257 11.55 -1.53 17.00
C GLU A 257 12.70 -2.30 16.31
N GLY A 258 13.96 -1.91 16.57
CA GLY A 258 15.16 -2.61 16.14
C GLY A 258 15.26 -4.01 16.74
N ASP A 259 15.05 -4.12 18.05
CA ASP A 259 15.09 -5.40 18.77
C ASP A 259 14.08 -6.41 18.22
N LYS A 260 12.86 -5.95 17.88
CA LYS A 260 11.82 -6.79 17.26
C LYS A 260 12.25 -7.44 15.95
N ILE A 261 13.20 -6.84 15.23
CA ILE A 261 13.71 -7.36 13.95
C ILE A 261 15.15 -7.86 14.03
N GLY A 262 15.72 -7.96 15.24
CA GLY A 262 17.08 -8.44 15.49
C GLY A 262 18.20 -7.43 15.19
N LEU A 263 17.88 -6.13 15.07
CA LEU A 263 18.87 -5.07 14.87
C LEU A 263 19.36 -4.55 16.23
N LYS A 264 20.41 -5.18 16.77
CA LYS A 264 21.01 -4.77 18.06
C LYS A 264 21.65 -3.37 17.96
N GLY A 265 21.38 -2.50 18.92
CA GLY A 265 21.94 -1.14 18.96
C GLY A 265 21.40 -0.22 17.87
N ALA A 266 20.14 -0.44 17.46
CA ALA A 266 19.47 0.35 16.43
C ALA A 266 19.47 1.85 16.76
N LYS A 267 19.32 2.23 18.03
CA LYS A 267 19.41 3.62 18.52
C LYS A 267 20.72 4.28 18.13
N ASN A 268 21.85 3.61 18.34
CA ASN A 268 23.16 4.15 18.01
C ASN A 268 23.35 4.26 16.50
N ILE A 269 23.00 3.20 15.77
CA ILE A 269 23.12 3.14 14.31
C ILE A 269 22.29 4.23 13.63
N ILE A 270 21.00 4.33 13.97
CA ILE A 270 20.09 5.32 13.41
C ILE A 270 20.44 6.72 13.91
N GLY A 271 20.90 6.86 15.16
CA GLY A 271 21.39 8.12 15.73
C GLY A 271 22.58 8.70 14.94
N ASP A 272 23.57 7.87 14.62
CA ASP A 272 24.72 8.27 13.79
C ASP A 272 24.29 8.71 12.38
N LEU A 273 23.32 8.00 11.80
CA LEU A 273 22.78 8.32 10.48
C LEU A 273 21.98 9.62 10.50
N LEU A 274 21.22 9.86 11.56
CA LEU A 274 20.50 11.11 11.78
C LEU A 274 21.48 12.29 11.91
N ALA A 275 22.55 12.15 12.70
CA ALA A 275 23.55 13.20 12.86
C ALA A 275 24.20 13.58 11.51
N LYS A 276 24.50 12.58 10.68
CA LYS A 276 25.02 12.80 9.32
C LYS A 276 23.99 13.43 8.39
N GLU A 277 22.72 13.04 8.46
CA GLU A 277 21.63 13.67 7.70
C GLU A 277 21.46 15.15 8.09
N GLU A 278 21.50 15.47 9.39
CA GLU A 278 21.40 16.83 9.90
C GLU A 278 22.58 17.70 9.48
N GLU A 279 23.79 17.15 9.46
CA GLU A 279 24.97 17.85 8.97
C GLU A 279 24.85 18.21 7.48
N ARG A 280 24.46 17.24 6.65
CA ARG A 280 24.19 17.49 5.21
C ARG A 280 23.08 18.54 5.01
N TYR A 281 22.05 18.52 5.86
CA TYR A 281 21.00 19.54 5.83
C TYR A 281 21.56 20.94 6.17
N ARG A 282 22.39 21.06 7.22
CA ARG A 282 23.05 22.33 7.60
C ARG A 282 23.93 22.87 6.49
N ARG A 283 24.65 22.00 5.78
CA ARG A 283 25.47 22.35 4.60
C ARG A 283 24.65 22.66 3.34
N GLY A 284 23.32 22.55 3.38
CA GLY A 284 22.44 22.86 2.25
C GLY A 284 22.41 21.80 1.14
N GLU A 285 23.11 20.67 1.31
CA GLU A 285 23.23 19.60 0.31
C GLU A 285 21.88 18.95 -0.01
N ILE A 286 20.99 18.83 0.97
CA ILE A 286 19.66 18.23 0.79
C ILE A 286 18.74 19.15 -0.05
N LYS A 287 18.84 20.48 0.11
CA LYS A 287 18.11 21.44 -0.74
C LYS A 287 18.62 21.39 -2.19
N LYS A 288 19.93 21.13 -2.38
CA LYS A 288 20.54 20.94 -3.69
C LYS A 288 20.01 19.67 -4.36
N ILE A 289 19.94 18.53 -3.67
CA ILE A 289 19.37 17.29 -4.21
C ILE A 289 17.86 17.40 -4.51
N GLN A 290 17.06 18.07 -3.67
CA GLN A 290 15.63 18.30 -3.95
C GLN A 290 15.39 19.28 -5.11
N ARG A 291 16.30 20.26 -5.31
CA ARG A 291 16.27 21.18 -6.45
C ARG A 291 16.79 20.51 -7.73
N ASP A 292 17.82 19.67 -7.64
CA ASP A 292 18.43 18.94 -8.76
C ASP A 292 17.58 17.72 -9.21
N ALA A 293 16.80 17.12 -8.31
CA ALA A 293 15.78 16.12 -8.67
C ALA A 293 14.60 16.70 -9.46
N GLY A 294 14.44 18.04 -9.48
CA GLY A 294 13.44 18.77 -10.28
C GLY A 294 14.03 19.57 -11.44
N ALA A 295 15.26 20.10 -11.32
CA ALA A 295 15.91 20.90 -12.36
C ALA A 295 16.84 20.07 -13.26
N GLY A 296 17.60 19.13 -12.68
CA GLY A 296 18.57 18.30 -13.41
C GLY A 296 17.95 17.25 -14.31
N VAL A 297 16.68 16.86 -14.07
CA VAL A 297 15.92 15.97 -14.97
C VAL A 297 15.48 16.72 -16.23
N LEU A 298 15.06 17.98 -16.12
CA LEU A 298 14.71 18.82 -17.28
C LEU A 298 15.94 19.25 -18.08
N GLU A 299 17.07 19.55 -17.45
CA GLU A 299 18.34 19.81 -18.16
C GLU A 299 18.89 18.56 -18.85
N LYS A 300 18.77 17.36 -18.25
CA LYS A 300 19.12 16.10 -18.93
C LYS A 300 18.17 15.80 -20.09
N ILE A 301 16.87 16.03 -19.94
CA ILE A 301 15.89 15.85 -21.03
C ILE A 301 16.15 16.87 -22.15
N ALA A 302 16.45 18.13 -21.82
CA ALA A 302 16.76 19.17 -22.81
C ALA A 302 18.09 18.91 -23.52
N ARG A 303 19.14 18.40 -22.85
CA ARG A 303 20.39 17.98 -23.51
C ARG A 303 20.20 16.75 -24.39
N LEU A 304 19.45 15.75 -23.91
CA LEU A 304 19.12 14.55 -24.71
C LEU A 304 18.17 14.84 -25.89
N GLN A 305 17.40 15.92 -25.84
CA GLN A 305 16.56 16.40 -26.96
C GLN A 305 17.28 17.39 -27.87
N GLY A 306 18.40 17.99 -27.43
CA GLY A 306 19.25 18.86 -28.24
C GLY A 306 20.37 18.12 -28.99
N GLU A 307 20.72 16.90 -28.56
CA GLU A 307 21.77 16.09 -29.20
C GLU A 307 21.24 15.13 -30.28
N SER A 308 19.95 15.16 -30.66
CA SER A 308 19.42 14.31 -31.74
C SER A 308 19.25 14.99 -33.10
N ASP A 309 19.53 16.30 -33.23
CA ASP A 309 19.29 17.04 -34.49
C ASP A 309 20.56 17.47 -35.24
N ASP A 310 21.77 17.29 -34.68
CA ASP A 310 23.03 17.68 -35.35
C ASP A 310 23.82 16.52 -36.00
N ASP A 311 23.39 15.27 -35.85
CA ASP A 311 23.99 14.11 -36.56
C ASP A 311 23.22 13.71 -37.85
N ALA A 312 22.36 14.60 -38.36
CA ALA A 312 21.68 14.46 -39.67
C ALA A 312 22.21 15.41 -40.76
N ARG A 313 23.38 16.04 -40.55
CA ARG A 313 24.10 16.79 -41.60
C ARG A 313 25.62 16.56 -41.56
N SER A 314 26.05 15.38 -42.01
CA SER A 314 27.26 15.18 -42.83
C SER A 314 27.19 13.85 -43.55
#